data_AF-A0A645IT77-F1
#
_entry.id   AF-A0A645IT77-F1
#
_cell.length_a   1.000
_cell.length_b   1.000
_cell.length_c   1.000
_cell.angle_alpha   90.00
_cell.angle_beta   90.00
_cell.angle_gamma   90.00
#
_symmetry.space_group_name_H-M   'P 1'
#
loop_
_entity.id
_entity.type
_entity.pdbx_description
1 polymer ?
#
loop_
_entity_poly.entity_id
_entity_poly.type
_entity_poly.pdbx_seq_one_letter_code
_entity_poly.pdbx_strand_id
1 'polypeptide(L)' 'MLNIQTMMDKSPSHIAEMLITGSTMGTIDAIKNIKKYKDAEPSILELMNDLKKFEENNIEQLKAFL' A
#
# COMPACT_ATOMS: atom_id res chain seq x y z
N MET A 1 -19.43 0.61 10.83
CA MET A 1 -19.00 1.95 11.25
C MET A 1 -17.49 2.02 11.05
N LEU A 2 -17.01 2.78 10.06
CA LEU A 2 -15.60 3.18 10.01
C LEU A 2 -15.37 4.04 11.24
N ASN A 3 -14.55 3.57 12.18
CA ASN A 3 -14.35 4.28 13.43
C ASN A 3 -13.50 5.53 13.17
N ILE A 4 -14.16 6.66 12.91
CA ILE A 4 -13.57 8.01 12.75
C ILE A 4 -12.94 8.51 14.07
N GLN A 5 -12.94 7.70 15.14
CA GLN A 5 -12.39 8.05 16.46
C GLN A 5 -10.88 8.32 16.48
N THR A 6 -10.15 8.07 15.40
CA THR A 6 -8.75 8.51 15.30
C THR A 6 -8.64 9.88 14.63
N MET A 7 -9.24 10.90 15.25
CA MET A 7 -8.80 12.29 15.08
C MET A 7 -7.50 12.53 15.89
N MET A 8 -6.59 11.54 15.89
CA MET A 8 -5.32 11.56 16.62
C MET A 8 -4.24 12.10 15.69
N ASP A 9 -3.45 13.04 16.19
CA ASP A 9 -2.37 13.78 15.53
C ASP A 9 -2.51 14.05 14.00
N LYS A 10 -2.88 15.28 13.62
CA LYS A 10 -2.93 15.70 12.20
C LYS A 10 -1.56 16.09 11.65
N SER A 11 -0.47 15.81 12.36
CA SER A 11 0.86 16.09 11.87
C SER A 11 1.09 15.38 10.53
N PRO A 12 1.82 16.01 9.59
CA PRO A 12 2.21 15.36 8.35
C PRO A 12 2.90 14.01 8.58
N SER A 13 3.66 13.86 9.68
CA SER A 13 4.34 12.61 10.05
C SER A 13 3.39 11.50 10.46
N HIS A 14 2.35 11.80 11.26
CA HIS A 14 1.35 10.79 11.62
C HIS A 14 0.56 10.31 10.39
N ILE A 15 0.19 11.24 9.49
CA ILE A 15 -0.49 10.89 8.23
C ILE A 15 0.43 10.05 7.34
N ALA A 16 1.70 10.42 7.23
CA ALA A 16 2.69 9.65 6.47
C ALA A 16 2.86 8.24 7.02
N GLU A 17 2.93 8.07 8.34
CA GLU A 17 3.00 6.76 9.00
C GLU A 17 1.78 5.89 8.69
N MET A 18 0.57 6.46 8.75
CA MET A 18 -0.65 5.75 8.38
C MET A 18 -0.66 5.31 6.91
N LEU A 19 -0.25 6.20 6.00
CA LEU A 19 -0.21 5.91 4.57
C LEU A 19 0.88 4.86 4.22
N ILE A 20 2.05 4.93 4.86
CA ILE A 20 3.11 3.92 4.71
C ILE A 20 2.61 2.55 5.20
N THR A 21 1.89 2.53 6.32
CA THR A 21 1.31 1.30 6.86
C THR A 21 0.31 0.69 5.88
N GLY A 22 -0.60 1.49 5.32
CA GLY A 22 -1.55 1.06 4.28
C GLY A 22 -0.85 0.54 3.02
N SER A 23 0.12 1.30 2.51
CA SER A 23 0.90 0.94 1.30
C SER A 23 1.65 -0.37 1.50
N THR A 24 2.26 -0.57 2.68
CA THR A 24 2.98 -1.80 3.05
C THR A 24 2.04 -3.01 3.04
N MET A 25 0.84 -2.89 3.59
CA MET A 25 -0.17 -3.95 3.53
C MET A 25 -0.57 -4.27 2.08
N GLY A 26 -0.76 -3.23 1.26
CA GLY A 26 -1.06 -3.37 -0.18
C GLY A 26 0.04 -4.13 -0.93
N THR A 27 1.32 -3.80 -0.72
CA THR A 27 2.46 -4.51 -1.31
C THR A 27 2.47 -6.00 -0.91
N ILE A 28 2.23 -6.30 0.37
CA ILE A 28 2.19 -7.68 0.87
C ILE A 28 1.06 -8.47 0.18
N ASP A 29 -0.12 -7.90 0.07
CA ASP A 29 -1.27 -8.57 -0.54
C ASP A 29 -1.10 -8.74 -2.05
N ALA A 30 -0.49 -7.76 -2.73
CA ALA A 30 -0.11 -7.90 -4.14
C ALA A 30 0.85 -9.09 -4.34
N ILE A 31 1.90 -9.21 -3.52
CA ILE A 31 2.85 -10.33 -3.58
C ILE A 31 2.16 -11.67 -3.32
N LYS A 32 1.27 -11.74 -2.31
CA LYS A 32 0.51 -12.96 -2.01
C LYS A 32 -0.38 -13.36 -3.18
N ASN A 33 -1.10 -12.40 -3.78
CA ASN A 33 -2.01 -12.66 -4.88
C ASN A 33 -1.29 -13.07 -6.16
N ILE A 34 -0.17 -12.42 -6.51
CA ILE A 34 0.67 -12.83 -7.65
C ILE A 34 1.12 -14.30 -7.49
N LYS A 35 1.57 -14.68 -6.29
CA LYS A 35 2.00 -16.06 -6.01
C LYS A 35 0.85 -17.07 -6.04
N LYS A 36 -0.31 -16.69 -5.47
CA LYS A 36 -1.50 -17.55 -5.37
C LYS A 36 -2.16 -17.78 -6.73
N TYR A 37 -2.23 -16.76 -7.57
CA TYR A 37 -2.93 -16.75 -8.84
C TYR A 37 -1.96 -16.74 -10.03
N LYS A 38 -0.86 -17.49 -9.94
CA LYS A 38 0.20 -17.54 -10.96
C LYS A 38 -0.28 -17.92 -12.37
N ASP A 39 -1.42 -18.62 -12.47
CA ASP A 39 -2.02 -19.08 -13.72
C ASP A 39 -3.13 -18.13 -14.22
N ALA A 40 -3.30 -16.96 -13.60
CA ALA A 40 -4.20 -15.92 -14.07
C ALA A 40 -3.71 -15.32 -15.40
N GLU A 41 -4.62 -14.63 -16.09
CA GLU A 41 -4.29 -13.93 -17.33
C GLU A 41 -3.09 -12.98 -17.11
N PRO A 42 -2.09 -12.95 -18.03
CA PRO A 42 -0.90 -12.12 -17.87
C PRO A 42 -1.20 -10.64 -17.58
N SER A 43 -2.24 -10.08 -18.18
CA SER A 43 -2.68 -8.69 -17.96
C SER A 43 -3.10 -8.41 -16.51
N ILE A 44 -3.72 -9.39 -15.83
CA ILE A 44 -4.15 -9.30 -14.43
C ILE A 44 -2.91 -9.35 -13.51
N LEU A 45 -1.96 -10.23 -13.83
CA LEU A 45 -0.69 -10.30 -13.09
C LEU A 45 0.14 -9.03 -13.27
N GLU A 46 0.14 -8.45 -14.46
CA GLU A 46 0.82 -7.19 -14.75
C GLU A 46 0.19 -6.04 -13.96
N LEU A 47 -1.14 -5.92 -13.96
CA LEU A 47 -1.86 -4.93 -13.14
C LEU A 47 -1.49 -5.03 -11.66
N MET A 48 -1.39 -6.24 -11.12
CA MET A 48 -1.00 -6.45 -9.72
C MET A 48 0.47 -6.09 -9.46
N ASN A 49 1.36 -6.32 -10.42
CA ASN A 49 2.76 -5.89 -10.34
C ASN A 49 2.90 -4.37 -10.41
N ASP A 50 2.06 -3.69 -11.19
CA ASP A 50 2.04 -2.24 -11.27
C ASP A 50 1.51 -1.63 -9.97
N LEU A 51 0.46 -2.20 -9.39
CA LEU A 51 -0.01 -1.83 -8.05
C LEU A 51 1.12 -2.00 -7.02
N LYS A 52 1.82 -3.14 -7.03
CA LYS A 52 2.95 -3.39 -6.13
C LYS A 52 4.01 -2.29 -6.24
N LYS A 53 4.44 -1.94 -7.46
CA LYS A 53 5.44 -0.88 -7.70
C LYS A 53 4.94 0.49 -7.25
N PHE A 54 3.67 0.79 -7.48
CA PHE A 54 3.04 2.03 -7.08
C PHE A 54 3.09 2.20 -5.55
N GLU A 55 2.70 1.16 -4.80
CA GLU A 55 2.75 1.20 -3.34
C GLU A 55 4.18 1.28 -2.79
N GLU A 56 5.14 0.56 -3.39
CA GLU A 56 6.55 0.67 -3.03
C GLU A 56 7.07 2.11 -3.23
N ASN A 57 6.70 2.74 -4.35
CA ASN A 57 7.05 4.12 -4.64
C ASN A 57 6.35 5.13 -3.70
N ASN A 58 5.11 4.84 -3.26
CA ASN A 58 4.44 5.66 -2.25
C ASN A 58 5.19 5.61 -0.92
N ILE A 59 5.64 4.44 -0.48
CA ILE A 59 6.40 4.29 0.75
C ILE A 59 7.67 5.15 0.71
N GLU A 60 8.43 5.10 -0.39
CA GLU A 60 9.65 5.90 -0.52
C GLU A 60 9.37 7.42 -0.49
N GLN A 61 8.31 7.88 -1.15
CA GLN A 61 7.93 9.30 -1.13
C GLN A 61 7.46 9.76 0.25
N LEU A 62 6.70 8.93 0.96
CA LEU A 62 6.11 9.27 2.26
C LEU A 62 7.16 9.35 3.38
N LYS A 63 8.30 8.64 3.24
CA LYS A 63 9.42 8.76 4.19
C LYS A 63 9.95 10.19 4.34
N ALA A 64 9.77 11.05 3.33
CA ALA A 64 10.16 12.46 3.41
C ALA A 64 9.34 13.29 4.42
N PHE A 65 8.23 12.74 4.91
CA PHE A 65 7.31 13.41 5.82
C PHE A 65 7.34 12.84 7.25
N LEU A 66 8.13 11.78 7.49
CA LEU A 66 8.37 11.20 8.82
C LEU A 66 9.37 12.05 9.61
#